data_AF-A0AAN8X216-F1
#
_entry.id   AF-A0AAN8X216-F1
#
_cell.length_a   1.000
_cell.length_b   1.000
_cell.length_c   1.000
_cell.angle_alpha   90.00
_cell.angle_beta   90.00
_cell.angle_gamma   90.00
#
_symmetry.space_group_name_H-M   'P 1'
#
loop_
_entity.id
_entity.type
_entity.pdbx_description
1 polymer ?
#
loop_
_entity_poly.entity_id
_entity_poly.type
_entity_poly.pdbx_seq_one_letter_code
_entity_poly.pdbx_strand_id
1 'polypeptide(L)'
;MAFEVKEYPPRLFCEKYQKILAPHGVLVSPKQVLKNKKLGNNVEETLKKAFKITIKKLKKMRSSCANTNCNTEEGVDLSCPYCKAVRYCSEKCLEEREAQHSKVCHHLKMELIDQVVECLPSPVSMGKDIVRGRGGFVQNWDDWFTRHTVLRDNTAAAATIVNEWWAYTMVPHPGISVLQESLERIVSSLFSTVLTIGHCVSWIPSLVPTLQEVKDIHIHLIGADEPEVSAVESGVIQVASRVLGHPLVVTLVAPDLNHHPQTYSWTKQRPYQVTPSVKAIAYPGLYHDFWRESIASDDKKSWAQRPHIALAIHPGVHTQEMMELWRPTLMLLAYEQVPVAMTTYNAAEFEDTLQKLEGLKLNIVHKQLNPFRSLHVKQTPYEPDHVWAANSYAIGIDNNRSSTSQ
;
A
#
# COMPACT_ATOMS: atom_id res chain seq x y z
N MET A 1 -1.89 -16.86 -20.57
CA MET A 1 -0.94 -17.80 -19.95
C MET A 1 -0.95 -17.57 -18.45
N ALA A 2 -1.47 -18.51 -17.67
CA ALA A 2 -1.48 -18.41 -16.22
C ALA A 2 -0.04 -18.65 -15.71
N PHE A 3 0.64 -17.59 -15.30
CA PHE A 3 1.91 -17.73 -14.58
C PHE A 3 1.59 -18.23 -13.17
N GLU A 4 2.19 -19.36 -12.77
CA GLU A 4 2.34 -19.67 -11.35
C GLU A 4 2.98 -18.46 -10.68
N VAL A 5 2.29 -17.85 -9.72
CA VAL A 5 2.87 -16.82 -8.85
C VAL A 5 4.07 -17.48 -8.17
N LYS A 6 5.28 -17.20 -8.68
CA LYS A 6 6.52 -17.64 -8.02
C LYS A 6 6.49 -17.04 -6.62
N GLU A 7 6.35 -17.90 -5.62
CA GLU A 7 6.25 -17.50 -4.22
C GLU A 7 7.36 -16.50 -3.85
N TYR A 8 6.97 -15.38 -3.24
CA TYR A 8 7.88 -14.30 -2.87
C TYR A 8 8.88 -14.77 -1.78
N PRO A 9 10.19 -14.90 -2.08
CA PRO A 9 11.13 -15.58 -1.18
C PRO A 9 11.25 -14.97 0.24
N PRO A 10 11.24 -13.64 0.43
CA PRO A 10 11.24 -13.03 1.76
C PRO A 10 10.04 -13.45 2.61
N ARG A 11 8.83 -13.46 2.04
CA ARG A 11 7.61 -13.88 2.74
C ARG A 11 7.69 -15.34 3.20
N LEU A 12 8.10 -16.25 2.31
CA LEU A 12 8.27 -17.66 2.68
C LEU A 12 9.29 -17.87 3.79
N PHE A 13 10.40 -17.12 3.76
CA PHE A 13 11.40 -17.18 4.82
C PHE A 13 10.79 -16.68 6.14
N CYS A 14 10.15 -15.53 6.11
CA CYS A 14 9.49 -14.92 7.27
C CYS A 14 8.51 -15.91 7.92
N GLU A 15 7.57 -16.45 7.15
CA GLU A 15 6.55 -17.42 7.63
C GLU A 15 7.20 -18.68 8.22
N LYS A 16 8.22 -19.24 7.55
CA LYS A 16 8.90 -20.46 7.98
C LYS A 16 9.66 -20.27 9.30
N TYR A 17 10.31 -19.12 9.48
CA TYR A 17 11.20 -18.88 10.62
C TYR A 17 10.58 -17.97 11.70
N GLN A 18 9.33 -17.51 11.53
CA GLN A 18 8.64 -16.60 12.45
C GLN A 18 8.69 -17.06 13.92
N LYS A 19 8.34 -18.33 14.19
CA LYS A 19 8.32 -18.87 15.55
C LYS A 19 9.70 -18.94 16.22
N ILE A 20 10.76 -18.91 15.42
CA ILE A 20 12.15 -18.97 15.89
C ILE A 20 12.71 -17.56 16.09
N LEU A 21 12.52 -16.69 15.09
CA LEU A 21 13.08 -15.33 15.07
C LEU A 21 12.24 -14.32 15.86
N ALA A 22 10.94 -14.59 16.02
CA ALA A 22 9.99 -13.76 16.75
C ALA A 22 9.00 -14.61 17.56
N PRO A 23 9.47 -15.38 18.57
CA PRO A 23 8.64 -16.34 19.32
C PRO A 23 7.44 -15.71 20.06
N HIS A 24 7.49 -14.40 20.30
CA HIS A 24 6.41 -13.63 20.92
C HIS A 24 5.85 -12.54 19.98
N GLY A 25 6.01 -12.71 18.67
CA GLY A 25 5.57 -11.74 17.67
C GLY A 25 6.46 -10.51 17.53
N VAL A 26 7.62 -10.49 18.22
CA VAL A 26 8.64 -9.43 18.14
C VAL A 26 9.97 -10.05 17.77
N LEU A 27 10.65 -9.47 16.78
CA LEU A 27 11.99 -9.89 16.36
C LEU A 27 12.98 -9.82 17.54
N VAL A 28 13.68 -10.92 17.81
CA VAL A 28 14.73 -10.99 18.83
C VAL A 28 16.11 -11.05 18.19
N SER A 29 17.16 -10.74 18.96
CA SER A 29 18.53 -10.73 18.42
C SER A 29 19.06 -12.14 18.12
N PRO A 30 20.03 -12.30 17.20
CA PRO A 30 20.67 -13.59 16.96
C PRO A 30 21.18 -14.23 18.25
N LYS A 31 21.80 -13.45 19.14
CA LYS A 31 22.30 -13.94 20.45
C LYS A 31 21.19 -14.55 21.30
N GLN A 32 19.97 -14.00 21.27
CA GLN A 32 18.83 -14.53 22.01
C GLN A 32 18.31 -15.82 21.38
N VAL A 33 18.20 -15.88 20.05
CA VAL A 33 17.79 -17.09 19.32
C VAL A 33 18.76 -18.23 19.57
N LEU A 34 20.07 -17.99 19.45
CA LEU A 34 21.10 -19.02 19.55
C LEU A 34 21.29 -19.56 20.98
N LYS A 35 20.87 -18.81 22.01
CA LYS A 35 20.84 -19.31 23.40
C LYS A 35 19.78 -20.37 23.65
N ASN A 36 18.78 -20.49 22.77
CA ASN A 36 17.71 -21.47 22.93
C ASN A 36 18.19 -22.88 22.56
N LYS A 37 18.65 -23.63 23.57
CA LYS A 37 19.13 -25.01 23.44
C LYS A 37 18.14 -25.97 22.78
N LYS A 38 16.83 -25.65 22.75
CA LYS A 38 15.80 -26.47 22.10
C LYS A 38 15.87 -26.43 20.57
N LEU A 39 16.57 -25.46 19.98
CA LEU A 39 16.70 -25.31 18.53
C LEU A 39 17.81 -26.20 17.92
N GLY A 40 18.58 -26.89 18.77
CA GLY A 40 19.70 -27.74 18.35
C GLY A 40 20.98 -26.97 18.05
N ASN A 41 22.10 -27.69 17.99
CA ASN A 41 23.44 -27.10 17.90
C ASN A 41 23.76 -26.48 16.52
N ASN A 42 22.99 -26.82 15.47
CA ASN A 42 23.24 -26.39 14.08
C ASN A 42 22.28 -25.29 13.61
N VAL A 43 21.56 -24.63 14.52
CA VAL A 43 20.56 -23.62 14.18
C VAL A 43 21.20 -22.42 13.47
N GLU A 44 22.42 -22.05 13.84
CA GLU A 44 23.13 -20.92 13.26
C GLU A 44 23.46 -21.15 11.77
N GLU A 45 24.09 -22.29 11.46
CA GLU A 45 24.43 -22.71 10.10
C GLU A 45 23.17 -22.87 9.26
N THR A 46 22.10 -23.40 9.85
CA THR A 46 20.81 -23.56 9.18
C THR A 46 20.22 -22.21 8.77
N LEU A 47 20.26 -21.21 9.65
CA LEU A 47 19.78 -19.86 9.36
C LEU A 47 20.66 -19.16 8.31
N LYS A 48 21.99 -19.24 8.42
CA LYS A 48 22.90 -18.70 7.38
C LYS A 48 22.63 -19.32 6.01
N LYS A 49 22.45 -20.64 5.96
CA LYS A 49 22.12 -21.36 4.72
C LYS A 49 20.76 -20.94 4.18
N ALA A 50 19.76 -20.77 5.04
CA ALA A 50 18.42 -20.34 4.66
C ALA A 50 18.45 -18.93 4.05
N PHE A 51 19.09 -17.95 4.70
CA PHE A 51 19.28 -16.62 4.14
C PHE A 51 19.98 -16.67 2.78
N LYS A 52 21.09 -17.40 2.68
CA LYS A 52 21.82 -17.56 1.41
C LYS A 52 20.94 -18.09 0.28
N ILE A 53 20.08 -19.08 0.58
CA ILE A 53 19.12 -19.62 -0.39
C ILE A 53 18.08 -18.56 -0.79
N THR A 54 17.52 -17.83 0.18
CA THR A 54 16.54 -16.76 -0.07
C THR A 54 17.12 -15.66 -0.95
N ILE A 55 18.32 -15.16 -0.63
CA ILE A 55 18.99 -14.13 -1.44
C ILE A 55 19.34 -14.65 -2.85
N LYS A 56 19.74 -15.92 -2.98
CA LYS A 56 19.97 -16.54 -4.30
C LYS A 56 18.67 -16.61 -5.12
N LYS A 57 17.54 -16.95 -4.50
CA LYS A 57 16.22 -16.94 -5.15
C LYS A 57 15.83 -15.53 -5.59
N LEU A 58 15.99 -14.52 -4.73
CA LEU A 58 15.74 -13.11 -5.08
C LEU A 58 16.58 -12.65 -6.28
N LYS A 59 17.88 -12.94 -6.28
CA LYS A 59 18.76 -12.62 -7.42
C LYS A 59 18.36 -13.35 -8.70
N LYS A 60 17.85 -14.58 -8.59
CA LYS A 60 17.35 -15.36 -9.73
C LYS A 60 16.05 -14.76 -10.31
N MET A 61 15.22 -14.11 -9.51
CA MET A 61 14.04 -13.40 -10.04
C MET A 61 14.43 -12.22 -10.93
N ARG A 62 15.66 -11.71 -10.79
CA ARG A 62 16.24 -10.60 -11.56
C ARG A 62 17.30 -11.05 -12.55
N SER A 63 17.27 -12.32 -12.98
CA SER A 63 18.31 -12.88 -13.86
C SER A 63 18.11 -12.59 -15.35
N SER A 64 16.94 -12.12 -15.75
CA SER A 64 16.59 -11.78 -17.13
C SER A 64 17.29 -10.50 -17.58
N CYS A 65 17.52 -10.35 -18.89
CA CYS A 65 17.88 -9.04 -19.42
C CYS A 65 16.72 -8.07 -19.18
N ALA A 66 17.08 -6.87 -18.72
CA ALA A 66 16.14 -5.80 -18.45
C ALA A 66 15.60 -5.13 -19.71
N ASN A 67 16.27 -5.26 -20.84
CA ASN A 67 15.73 -4.82 -22.11
C ASN A 67 14.69 -5.84 -22.60
N THR A 68 13.41 -5.47 -22.54
CA THR A 68 12.29 -6.37 -22.91
C THR A 68 12.25 -6.67 -24.40
N ASN A 69 13.01 -5.91 -25.21
CA ASN A 69 13.22 -6.16 -26.63
C ASN A 69 14.47 -7.04 -26.91
N CYS A 70 15.24 -7.42 -25.88
CA CYS A 70 16.39 -8.33 -26.03
C CYS A 70 15.89 -9.77 -26.17
N ASN A 71 15.99 -10.33 -27.38
CA ASN A 71 15.62 -11.72 -27.69
C ASN A 71 16.79 -12.72 -27.53
N THR A 72 17.95 -12.28 -27.01
CA THR A 72 19.10 -13.17 -26.86
C THR A 72 18.95 -14.02 -25.60
N GLU A 73 19.02 -15.34 -25.76
CA GLU A 73 19.19 -16.29 -24.65
C GLU A 73 20.63 -16.29 -24.10
N GLU A 74 21.54 -15.50 -24.70
CA GLU A 74 22.92 -15.36 -24.26
C GLU A 74 23.01 -14.80 -22.84
N GLY A 75 24.01 -15.29 -22.11
CA GLY A 75 24.17 -15.08 -20.68
C GLY A 75 24.16 -13.60 -20.30
N VAL A 76 23.29 -13.26 -19.34
CA VAL A 76 23.20 -11.93 -18.77
C VAL A 76 24.43 -11.68 -17.88
N ASP A 77 25.42 -10.98 -18.41
CA ASP A 77 26.73 -10.80 -17.74
C ASP A 77 26.99 -9.38 -17.21
N LEU A 78 26.18 -8.40 -17.63
CA LEU A 78 26.29 -7.02 -17.13
C LEU A 78 25.23 -6.73 -16.08
N SER A 79 25.62 -6.03 -15.02
CA SER A 79 24.71 -5.52 -13.99
C SER A 79 24.91 -4.03 -13.83
N CYS A 80 23.82 -3.30 -13.57
CA CYS A 80 23.92 -1.87 -13.27
C CYS A 80 24.95 -1.65 -12.15
N PRO A 81 25.98 -0.81 -12.37
CA PRO A 81 27.07 -0.66 -11.41
C PRO A 81 26.63 -0.08 -10.07
N TYR A 82 25.50 0.65 -10.05
CA TYR A 82 25.00 1.31 -8.86
C TYR A 82 24.00 0.47 -8.06
N CYS A 83 22.88 0.08 -8.69
CA CYS A 83 21.81 -0.64 -7.96
C CYS A 83 22.08 -2.14 -7.84
N LYS A 84 22.84 -2.74 -8.78
CA LYS A 84 23.07 -4.19 -8.90
C LYS A 84 21.79 -5.05 -8.99
N ALA A 85 20.62 -4.41 -9.07
CA ALA A 85 19.31 -5.05 -9.11
C ALA A 85 18.87 -5.39 -10.54
N VAL A 86 19.38 -4.65 -11.53
CA VAL A 86 19.02 -4.81 -12.94
C VAL A 86 20.22 -5.35 -13.72
N ARG A 87 19.95 -6.21 -14.69
CA ARG A 87 20.97 -6.88 -15.49
C ARG A 87 20.69 -6.77 -16.99
N TYR A 88 21.74 -6.82 -17.79
CA TYR A 88 21.70 -6.60 -19.23
C TYR A 88 22.49 -7.68 -19.98
N CYS A 89 21.99 -8.06 -21.16
CA CYS A 89 22.64 -9.02 -22.06
C CYS A 89 23.89 -8.42 -22.75
N SER A 90 23.96 -7.09 -22.90
CA SER A 90 25.06 -6.37 -23.56
C SER A 90 25.14 -4.90 -23.13
N GLU A 91 26.25 -4.22 -23.42
CA GLU A 91 26.42 -2.77 -23.17
C GLU A 91 25.37 -1.96 -23.92
N LYS A 92 25.07 -2.35 -25.17
CA LYS A 92 23.98 -1.76 -25.97
C LYS A 92 22.64 -1.76 -25.22
N CYS A 93 22.26 -2.89 -24.59
CA CYS A 93 21.02 -2.96 -23.84
C CYS A 93 21.02 -2.13 -22.55
N LEU A 94 22.19 -1.87 -21.98
CA LEU A 94 22.34 -0.98 -20.83
C LEU A 94 22.18 0.48 -21.29
N GLU A 95 22.87 0.88 -22.36
CA GLU A 95 22.80 2.24 -22.93
C GLU A 95 21.38 2.60 -23.37
N GLU A 96 20.69 1.70 -24.08
CA GLU A 96 19.30 1.90 -24.53
C GLU A 96 18.31 2.16 -23.37
N ARG A 97 18.63 1.69 -22.17
CA ARG A 97 17.78 1.80 -20.97
C ARG A 97 18.26 2.85 -19.97
N GLU A 98 19.44 3.45 -20.15
CA GLU A 98 20.09 4.29 -19.15
C GLU A 98 19.18 5.46 -18.68
N ALA A 99 18.54 6.15 -19.62
CA ALA A 99 17.68 7.30 -19.33
C ALA A 99 16.42 6.91 -18.53
N GLN A 100 15.85 5.74 -18.80
CA GLN A 100 14.68 5.25 -18.05
C GLN A 100 15.11 4.70 -16.69
N HIS A 101 16.17 3.89 -16.66
CA HIS A 101 16.71 3.26 -15.47
C HIS A 101 17.20 4.27 -14.43
N SER A 102 17.89 5.34 -14.85
CA SER A 102 18.43 6.36 -13.94
C SER A 102 17.35 7.00 -13.05
N LYS A 103 16.10 7.08 -13.51
CA LYS A 103 14.95 7.60 -12.75
C LYS A 103 14.55 6.70 -11.57
N VAL A 104 14.84 5.41 -11.65
CA VAL A 104 14.40 4.40 -10.67
C VAL A 104 15.55 3.65 -10.00
N CYS A 105 16.78 3.85 -10.48
CA CYS A 105 17.99 3.14 -10.05
C CYS A 105 18.20 3.18 -8.53
N HIS A 106 17.96 4.35 -7.90
CA HIS A 106 18.05 4.49 -6.45
C HIS A 106 16.97 3.67 -5.73
N HIS A 107 15.72 3.70 -6.18
CA HIS A 107 14.64 2.91 -5.60
C HIS A 107 14.93 1.41 -5.67
N LEU A 108 15.46 0.93 -6.80
CA LEU A 108 15.82 -0.48 -6.98
C LEU A 108 16.98 -0.91 -6.07
N LYS A 109 17.93 -0.01 -5.79
CA LYS A 109 18.99 -0.24 -4.80
C LYS A 109 18.40 -0.40 -3.39
N MET A 110 17.47 0.48 -3.02
CA MET A 110 16.81 0.44 -1.70
C MET A 110 15.89 -0.78 -1.56
N GLU A 111 15.18 -1.16 -2.61
CA GLU A 111 14.28 -2.31 -2.59
C GLU A 111 15.03 -3.61 -2.23
N LEU A 112 16.26 -3.83 -2.72
CA LEU A 112 17.03 -5.01 -2.31
C LEU A 112 17.27 -5.05 -0.79
N ILE A 113 17.50 -3.90 -0.17
CA ILE A 113 17.67 -3.80 1.28
C ILE A 113 16.34 -4.12 1.95
N ASP A 114 15.25 -3.52 1.47
CA ASP A 114 13.91 -3.74 2.00
C ASP A 114 13.51 -5.23 1.91
N GLN A 115 13.81 -5.91 0.81
CA GLN A 115 13.57 -7.34 0.62
C GLN A 115 14.32 -8.23 1.61
N VAL A 116 15.52 -7.81 2.04
CA VAL A 116 16.28 -8.51 3.08
C VAL A 116 15.64 -8.27 4.45
N VAL A 117 15.23 -7.04 4.75
CA VAL A 117 14.54 -6.70 6.01
C VAL A 117 13.19 -7.43 6.10
N GLU A 118 12.44 -7.56 5.01
CA GLU A 118 11.17 -8.30 4.94
C GLU A 118 11.30 -9.80 5.20
N CYS A 119 12.51 -10.37 5.10
CA CYS A 119 12.75 -11.74 5.56
C CYS A 119 12.59 -11.85 7.08
N LEU A 120 12.78 -10.76 7.82
CA LEU A 120 12.70 -10.74 9.27
C LEU A 120 11.26 -10.51 9.72
N PRO A 121 10.70 -11.38 10.57
CA PRO A 121 9.32 -11.26 11.04
C PRO A 121 9.13 -10.09 12.00
N SER A 122 8.06 -9.31 11.79
CA SER A 122 7.62 -8.22 12.69
C SER A 122 8.79 -7.36 13.22
N PRO A 123 9.60 -6.76 12.32
CA PRO A 123 10.83 -6.12 12.75
C PRO A 123 10.56 -4.85 13.57
N VAL A 124 9.42 -4.17 13.34
CA VAL A 124 9.04 -2.96 14.06
C VAL A 124 7.81 -3.20 14.93
N SER A 125 7.92 -2.86 16.21
CA SER A 125 6.76 -2.70 17.08
C SER A 125 6.10 -1.35 16.81
N MET A 126 4.83 -1.37 16.42
CA MET A 126 4.05 -0.16 16.11
C MET A 126 3.75 0.68 17.35
N GLY A 127 3.67 0.08 18.54
CA GLY A 127 3.25 0.80 19.75
C GLY A 127 1.75 1.09 19.78
N LYS A 128 1.21 1.33 20.99
CA LYS A 128 -0.23 1.62 21.19
C LYS A 128 -0.58 3.08 20.89
N ASP A 129 0.42 3.96 20.83
CA ASP A 129 0.28 5.39 20.58
C ASP A 129 -0.02 5.70 19.11
N ILE A 130 0.37 4.86 18.15
CA ILE A 130 -0.06 5.02 16.76
C ILE A 130 -1.58 5.08 16.66
N VAL A 131 -2.26 4.22 17.40
CA VAL A 131 -3.72 4.16 17.43
C VAL A 131 -4.35 5.09 18.48
N ARG A 132 -3.62 5.55 19.50
CA ARG A 132 -4.14 6.40 20.61
C ARG A 132 -3.56 7.82 20.76
N GLY A 133 -2.62 8.23 19.93
CA GLY A 133 -1.92 9.53 19.98
C GLY A 133 -2.77 10.74 19.55
N ARG A 134 -2.10 11.83 19.18
CA ARG A 134 -2.77 13.08 18.76
C ARG A 134 -3.43 12.94 17.39
N GLY A 135 -4.67 13.39 17.25
CA GLY A 135 -5.38 13.44 15.96
C GLY A 135 -4.98 14.66 15.11
N GLY A 136 -5.74 14.86 14.03
CA GLY A 136 -5.59 15.97 13.10
C GLY A 136 -4.71 15.65 11.89
N PHE A 137 -4.79 16.53 10.89
CA PHE A 137 -4.04 16.41 9.65
C PHE A 137 -2.53 16.41 9.87
N VAL A 138 -1.87 15.54 9.13
CA VAL A 138 -0.42 15.40 9.06
C VAL A 138 0.04 16.02 7.74
N GLN A 139 1.27 16.50 7.65
CA GLN A 139 1.75 17.17 6.43
C GLN A 139 2.43 16.20 5.45
N ASN A 140 3.23 15.28 5.97
CA ASN A 140 4.03 14.31 5.23
C ASN A 140 4.56 13.22 6.20
N TRP A 141 5.38 12.29 5.70
CA TRP A 141 5.96 11.23 6.54
C TRP A 141 6.90 11.73 7.64
N ASP A 142 7.65 12.82 7.42
CA ASP A 142 8.54 13.40 8.45
C ASP A 142 7.72 13.95 9.64
N ASP A 143 6.62 14.65 9.34
CA ASP A 143 5.64 15.08 10.35
C ASP A 143 4.99 13.87 11.05
N TRP A 144 4.66 12.80 10.30
CA TRP A 144 4.12 11.56 10.87
C TRP A 144 5.06 10.94 11.91
N PHE A 145 6.33 10.71 11.56
CA PHE A 145 7.31 10.11 12.47
C PHE A 145 7.64 11.03 13.64
N THR A 146 7.67 12.35 13.43
CA THR A 146 7.91 13.33 14.50
C THR A 146 6.78 13.34 15.53
N ARG A 147 5.53 13.17 15.10
CA ARG A 147 4.36 13.09 16.00
C ARG A 147 4.28 11.78 16.79
N HIS A 148 4.90 10.71 16.30
CA HIS A 148 4.86 9.37 16.88
C HIS A 148 6.25 8.96 17.38
N THR A 149 6.72 9.62 18.45
CA THR A 149 8.07 9.40 18.98
C THR A 149 8.33 7.95 19.37
N VAL A 150 7.33 7.23 19.89
CA VAL A 150 7.48 5.80 20.23
C VAL A 150 7.72 4.96 18.97
N LEU A 151 7.00 5.23 17.88
CA LEU A 151 7.23 4.55 16.60
C LEU A 151 8.65 4.83 16.08
N ARG A 152 9.08 6.08 16.12
CA ARG A 152 10.44 6.48 15.70
C ARG A 152 11.50 5.76 16.54
N ASP A 153 11.36 5.76 17.87
CA ASP A 153 12.29 5.11 18.77
C ASP A 153 12.28 3.58 18.59
N ASN A 154 11.10 2.98 18.38
CA ASN A 154 10.97 1.56 18.06
C ASN A 154 11.63 1.18 16.73
N THR A 155 11.59 2.07 15.74
CA THR A 155 12.22 1.86 14.44
C THR A 155 13.75 1.91 14.58
N ALA A 156 14.29 2.85 15.37
CA ALA A 156 15.71 2.90 15.69
C ALA A 156 16.19 1.66 16.50
N ALA A 157 15.39 1.23 17.47
CA ALA A 157 15.68 0.00 18.23
C ALA A 157 15.64 -1.25 17.34
N ALA A 158 14.65 -1.36 16.46
CA ALA A 158 14.54 -2.41 15.48
C ALA A 158 15.73 -2.43 14.51
N ALA A 159 16.21 -1.27 14.05
CA ALA A 159 17.38 -1.17 13.18
C ALA A 159 18.63 -1.79 13.82
N THR A 160 18.79 -1.66 15.14
CA THR A 160 19.89 -2.29 15.89
C THR A 160 19.80 -3.82 15.84
N ILE A 161 18.60 -4.38 16.00
CA ILE A 161 18.38 -5.83 15.94
C ILE A 161 18.59 -6.36 14.52
N VAL A 162 18.05 -5.65 13.52
CA VAL A 162 18.23 -5.98 12.09
C VAL A 162 19.71 -5.93 11.70
N ASN A 163 20.46 -4.94 12.22
CA ASN A 163 21.91 -4.82 12.03
C ASN A 163 22.66 -6.07 12.52
N GLU A 164 22.27 -6.66 13.66
CA GLU A 164 22.85 -7.92 14.12
C GLU A 164 22.53 -9.10 13.18
N TRP A 165 21.30 -9.18 12.67
CA TRP A 165 20.89 -10.21 11.71
C TRP A 165 21.55 -10.04 10.34
N TRP A 166 22.01 -8.84 9.99
CA TRP A 166 22.57 -8.58 8.67
C TRP A 166 23.79 -9.43 8.35
N ALA A 167 24.58 -9.79 9.37
CA ALA A 167 25.74 -10.67 9.25
C ALA A 167 25.41 -12.07 8.68
N TYR A 168 24.14 -12.47 8.70
CA TYR A 168 23.67 -13.77 8.23
C TYR A 168 23.21 -13.77 6.76
N THR A 169 23.07 -12.58 6.16
CA THR A 169 22.43 -12.40 4.84
C THR A 169 23.38 -12.59 3.67
N MET A 170 24.70 -12.49 3.89
CA MET A 170 25.74 -12.45 2.85
C MET A 170 25.59 -11.26 1.86
N VAL A 171 24.78 -10.26 2.20
CA VAL A 171 24.61 -9.01 1.44
C VAL A 171 25.54 -7.95 2.05
N PRO A 172 26.22 -7.12 1.23
CA PRO A 172 27.01 -6.00 1.75
C PRO A 172 26.21 -5.16 2.74
N HIS A 173 26.85 -4.79 3.85
CA HIS A 173 26.18 -4.06 4.92
C HIS A 173 25.85 -2.62 4.49
N PRO A 174 24.58 -2.18 4.52
CA PRO A 174 24.18 -0.87 4.00
C PRO A 174 24.43 0.28 5.00
N GLY A 175 24.69 -0.04 6.27
CA GLY A 175 24.81 0.93 7.35
C GLY A 175 23.51 1.01 8.17
N ILE A 176 23.62 1.29 9.46
CA ILE A 176 22.48 1.24 10.39
C ILE A 176 21.41 2.30 10.07
N SER A 177 21.80 3.49 9.59
CA SER A 177 20.86 4.52 9.17
C SER A 177 19.98 4.05 8.01
N VAL A 178 20.56 3.37 7.03
CA VAL A 178 19.83 2.83 5.87
C VAL A 178 18.88 1.69 6.29
N LEU A 179 19.25 0.92 7.32
CA LEU A 179 18.36 -0.08 7.91
C LEU A 179 17.16 0.56 8.62
N GLN A 180 17.38 1.67 9.34
CA GLN A 180 16.29 2.43 9.95
C GLN A 180 15.36 2.99 8.87
N GLU A 181 15.88 3.63 7.82
CA GLU A 181 15.08 4.13 6.71
C GLU A 181 14.30 3.00 5.99
N SER A 182 14.87 1.80 5.89
CA SER A 182 14.17 0.62 5.35
C SER A 182 12.95 0.22 6.19
N LEU A 183 13.10 0.24 7.51
CA LEU A 183 12.01 0.00 8.45
C LEU A 183 10.94 1.10 8.36
N GLU A 184 11.33 2.37 8.23
CA GLU A 184 10.42 3.49 8.01
C GLU A 184 9.66 3.36 6.68
N ARG A 185 10.31 2.89 5.61
CA ARG A 185 9.64 2.55 4.35
C ARG A 185 8.60 1.45 4.57
N ILE A 186 8.94 0.36 5.24
CA ILE A 186 7.98 -0.72 5.55
C ILE A 186 6.78 -0.17 6.35
N VAL A 187 7.03 0.64 7.37
CA VAL A 187 5.98 1.32 8.14
C VAL A 187 5.10 2.17 7.24
N SER A 188 5.70 2.95 6.33
CA SER A 188 4.93 3.80 5.41
C SER A 188 3.96 3.00 4.53
N SER A 189 4.35 1.78 4.13
CA SER A 189 3.49 0.87 3.38
C SER A 189 2.26 0.42 4.16
N LEU A 190 2.37 0.30 5.48
CA LEU A 190 1.28 -0.14 6.35
C LEU A 190 0.27 0.98 6.63
N PHE A 191 0.73 2.23 6.70
CA PHE A 191 -0.13 3.37 7.02
C PHE A 191 -0.61 4.17 5.81
N SER A 192 0.00 3.98 4.63
CA SER A 192 -0.33 4.75 3.42
C SER A 192 -1.83 4.74 3.11
N THR A 193 -2.48 3.58 3.15
CA THR A 193 -3.92 3.45 2.89
C THR A 193 -4.78 4.23 3.88
N VAL A 194 -4.55 4.06 5.19
CA VAL A 194 -5.39 4.74 6.20
C VAL A 194 -5.14 6.24 6.29
N LEU A 195 -3.91 6.69 6.01
CA LEU A 195 -3.62 8.12 5.88
C LEU A 195 -4.26 8.71 4.62
N THR A 196 -4.26 7.96 3.52
CA THR A 196 -4.98 8.33 2.30
C THR A 196 -6.48 8.48 2.58
N ILE A 197 -7.10 7.54 3.30
CA ILE A 197 -8.52 7.62 3.72
C ILE A 197 -8.75 8.86 4.61
N GLY A 198 -7.86 9.14 5.56
CA GLY A 198 -8.00 10.31 6.44
C GLY A 198 -7.80 11.65 5.73
N HIS A 199 -6.99 11.69 4.67
CA HIS A 199 -6.65 12.92 3.95
C HIS A 199 -7.47 13.18 2.70
N CYS A 200 -8.18 12.20 2.15
CA CYS A 200 -8.87 12.34 0.86
C CYS A 200 -9.90 13.48 0.84
N VAL A 201 -10.51 13.79 1.99
CA VAL A 201 -11.43 14.92 2.14
C VAL A 201 -10.76 16.28 1.92
N SER A 202 -9.48 16.42 2.27
CA SER A 202 -8.72 17.67 2.10
C SER A 202 -8.37 17.96 0.64
N TRP A 203 -8.48 16.95 -0.23
CA TRP A 203 -8.23 17.10 -1.66
C TRP A 203 -9.38 17.78 -2.39
N ILE A 204 -10.55 17.88 -1.76
CA ILE A 204 -11.76 18.46 -2.34
C ILE A 204 -12.18 19.64 -1.45
N PRO A 205 -11.76 20.89 -1.78
CA PRO A 205 -11.94 22.04 -0.89
C PRO A 205 -13.39 22.31 -0.48
N SER A 206 -14.37 21.96 -1.32
CA SER A 206 -15.81 22.11 -1.02
C SER A 206 -16.30 21.22 0.14
N LEU A 207 -15.58 20.15 0.47
CA LEU A 207 -15.94 19.26 1.58
C LEU A 207 -15.50 19.79 2.94
N VAL A 208 -14.40 20.54 3.02
CA VAL A 208 -13.77 20.91 4.29
C VAL A 208 -14.75 21.66 5.23
N PRO A 209 -15.51 22.68 4.78
CA PRO A 209 -16.48 23.36 5.65
C PRO A 209 -17.62 22.42 6.07
N THR A 210 -18.18 21.68 5.11
CA THR A 210 -19.31 20.76 5.34
C THR A 210 -18.99 19.71 6.41
N LEU A 211 -17.77 19.20 6.42
CA LEU A 211 -17.37 18.14 7.34
C LEU A 211 -17.14 18.62 8.78
N GLN A 212 -16.99 19.93 9.01
CA GLN A 212 -16.89 20.47 10.38
C GLN A 212 -18.21 20.38 11.14
N GLU A 213 -19.34 20.33 10.43
CA GLU A 213 -20.69 20.37 11.01
C GLU A 213 -21.31 18.98 11.18
N VAL A 214 -20.71 17.94 10.59
CA VAL A 214 -21.26 16.57 10.65
C VAL A 214 -20.80 15.82 11.89
N LYS A 215 -21.72 15.03 12.43
CA LYS A 215 -21.45 14.17 13.58
C LYS A 215 -20.48 13.03 13.23
N ASP A 216 -20.77 12.32 12.15
CA ASP A 216 -20.01 11.17 11.68
C ASP A 216 -19.64 11.39 10.21
N ILE A 217 -18.42 11.05 9.80
CA ILE A 217 -17.99 11.10 8.41
C ILE A 217 -18.22 9.74 7.76
N HIS A 218 -19.04 9.70 6.70
CA HIS A 218 -19.26 8.54 5.85
C HIS A 218 -18.32 8.53 4.64
N ILE A 219 -17.44 7.52 4.55
CA ILE A 219 -16.57 7.28 3.40
C ILE A 219 -16.91 5.93 2.79
N HIS A 220 -17.21 5.90 1.48
CA HIS A 220 -17.40 4.65 0.76
C HIS A 220 -16.09 4.26 0.07
N LEU A 221 -15.52 3.12 0.46
CA LEU A 221 -14.35 2.52 -0.16
C LEU A 221 -14.84 1.65 -1.31
N ILE A 222 -14.78 2.19 -2.53
CA ILE A 222 -15.32 1.55 -3.73
C ILE A 222 -14.22 0.77 -4.44
N GLY A 223 -14.49 -0.48 -4.82
CA GLY A 223 -13.45 -1.40 -5.29
C GLY A 223 -12.52 -1.88 -4.17
N ALA A 224 -13.01 -1.94 -2.93
CA ALA A 224 -12.26 -2.43 -1.78
C ALA A 224 -11.84 -3.90 -1.92
N ASP A 225 -10.63 -4.22 -1.51
CA ASP A 225 -10.10 -5.59 -1.46
C ASP A 225 -9.34 -5.83 -0.14
N GLU A 226 -8.49 -6.85 -0.10
CA GLU A 226 -7.69 -7.28 1.05
C GLU A 226 -7.05 -6.11 1.83
N PRO A 227 -6.40 -5.09 1.23
CA PRO A 227 -5.79 -4.01 2.00
C PRO A 227 -6.78 -3.22 2.85
N GLU A 228 -7.96 -2.88 2.31
CA GLU A 228 -8.99 -2.15 3.02
C GLU A 228 -9.68 -3.02 4.09
N VAL A 229 -9.93 -4.29 3.77
CA VAL A 229 -10.48 -5.28 4.72
C VAL A 229 -9.52 -5.48 5.89
N SER A 230 -8.25 -5.75 5.60
CA SER A 230 -7.18 -5.89 6.60
C SER A 230 -7.02 -4.64 7.48
N ALA A 231 -7.14 -3.44 6.91
CA ALA A 231 -7.09 -2.19 7.69
C ALA A 231 -8.24 -2.08 8.72
N VAL A 232 -9.42 -2.59 8.37
CA VAL A 232 -10.59 -2.66 9.27
C VAL A 232 -10.39 -3.73 10.34
N GLU A 233 -10.03 -4.96 9.97
CA GLU A 233 -9.87 -6.08 10.91
C GLU A 233 -8.74 -5.86 11.91
N SER A 234 -7.62 -5.30 11.46
CA SER A 234 -6.50 -4.95 12.35
C SER A 234 -6.80 -3.76 13.26
N GLY A 235 -7.88 -3.03 13.00
CA GLY A 235 -8.23 -1.79 13.67
C GLY A 235 -7.35 -0.60 13.31
N VAL A 236 -6.42 -0.73 12.37
CA VAL A 236 -5.54 0.36 11.91
C VAL A 236 -6.33 1.48 11.23
N ILE A 237 -7.51 1.18 10.67
CA ILE A 237 -8.44 2.16 10.09
C ILE A 237 -8.81 3.30 11.04
N GLN A 238 -8.69 3.12 12.36
CA GLN A 238 -8.93 4.20 13.34
C GLN A 238 -7.99 5.40 13.19
N VAL A 239 -6.83 5.20 12.56
CA VAL A 239 -5.92 6.29 12.21
C VAL A 239 -6.62 7.31 11.31
N ALA A 240 -7.43 6.86 10.35
CA ALA A 240 -8.18 7.75 9.45
C ALA A 240 -9.17 8.63 10.22
N SER A 241 -9.96 8.04 11.13
CA SER A 241 -10.88 8.79 12.02
C SER A 241 -10.15 9.84 12.85
N ARG A 242 -8.96 9.51 13.35
CA ARG A 242 -8.15 10.46 14.13
C ARG A 242 -7.57 11.59 13.29
N VAL A 243 -7.10 11.31 12.08
CA VAL A 243 -6.64 12.34 11.14
C VAL A 243 -7.78 13.29 10.83
N LEU A 244 -8.97 12.75 10.58
CA LEU A 244 -10.19 13.53 10.32
C LEU A 244 -10.63 14.32 11.55
N GLY A 245 -10.43 13.80 12.76
CA GLY A 245 -10.93 14.41 14.00
C GLY A 245 -12.41 14.13 14.26
N HIS A 246 -13.04 13.24 13.49
CA HIS A 246 -14.45 12.87 13.59
C HIS A 246 -14.63 11.35 13.64
N PRO A 247 -15.71 10.84 14.24
CA PRO A 247 -16.15 9.47 14.05
C PRO A 247 -16.26 9.12 12.57
N LEU A 248 -15.90 7.88 12.22
CA LEU A 248 -15.81 7.41 10.84
C LEU A 248 -16.70 6.19 10.63
N VAL A 249 -17.50 6.24 9.57
CA VAL A 249 -18.22 5.09 9.04
C VAL A 249 -17.62 4.77 7.67
N VAL A 250 -16.95 3.63 7.56
CA VAL A 250 -16.45 3.13 6.27
C VAL A 250 -17.41 2.09 5.70
N THR A 251 -17.80 2.25 4.44
CA THR A 251 -18.58 1.24 3.70
C THR A 251 -17.69 0.66 2.60
N LEU A 252 -17.34 -0.62 2.71
CA LEU A 252 -16.56 -1.35 1.73
C LEU A 252 -17.52 -1.91 0.68
N VAL A 253 -17.28 -1.61 -0.59
CA VAL A 253 -18.16 -2.03 -1.69
C VAL A 253 -17.33 -2.54 -2.85
N ALA A 254 -17.33 -3.86 -3.06
CA ALA A 254 -16.71 -4.48 -4.22
C ALA A 254 -17.20 -5.92 -4.43
N PRO A 255 -17.20 -6.44 -5.67
CA PRO A 255 -17.40 -7.86 -5.93
C PRO A 255 -16.38 -8.77 -5.21
N ASP A 256 -15.14 -8.30 -5.05
CA ASP A 256 -14.04 -9.08 -4.44
C ASP A 256 -14.25 -9.37 -2.95
N LEU A 257 -15.17 -8.68 -2.28
CA LEU A 257 -15.57 -9.00 -0.90
C LEU A 257 -16.18 -10.41 -0.76
N ASN A 258 -16.61 -11.05 -1.86
CA ASN A 258 -16.97 -12.47 -1.88
C ASN A 258 -15.80 -13.42 -1.58
N HIS A 259 -14.55 -12.94 -1.68
CA HIS A 259 -13.37 -13.69 -1.27
C HIS A 259 -12.98 -13.45 0.19
N HIS A 260 -13.75 -12.62 0.92
CA HIS A 260 -13.50 -12.18 2.28
C HIS A 260 -14.68 -12.53 3.21
N PRO A 261 -14.87 -13.82 3.59
CA PRO A 261 -16.03 -14.29 4.34
C PRO A 261 -16.27 -13.59 5.68
N GLN A 262 -15.22 -13.03 6.29
CA GLN A 262 -15.32 -12.23 7.51
C GLN A 262 -16.28 -11.03 7.35
N THR A 263 -16.37 -10.48 6.13
CA THR A 263 -17.13 -9.27 5.84
C THR A 263 -18.62 -9.53 5.69
N TYR A 264 -19.05 -10.79 5.51
CA TYR A 264 -20.46 -11.16 5.35
C TYR A 264 -21.33 -10.80 6.56
N SER A 265 -20.72 -10.69 7.74
CA SER A 265 -21.41 -10.28 8.95
C SER A 265 -21.51 -8.75 9.13
N TRP A 266 -20.77 -7.96 8.33
CA TRP A 266 -20.63 -6.51 8.47
C TRP A 266 -21.78 -5.78 7.77
N THR A 267 -22.99 -5.96 8.26
CA THR A 267 -24.20 -5.37 7.68
C THR A 267 -24.59 -4.09 8.41
N LYS A 268 -25.54 -3.30 7.91
CA LYS A 268 -26.02 -2.12 8.66
C LYS A 268 -26.70 -2.48 9.97
N GLN A 269 -27.42 -3.59 10.04
CA GLN A 269 -28.08 -4.04 11.26
C GLN A 269 -27.05 -4.50 12.30
N ARG A 270 -25.88 -4.94 11.84
CA ARG A 270 -24.76 -5.37 12.67
C ARG A 270 -23.44 -4.82 12.12
N PRO A 271 -23.22 -3.49 12.20
CA PRO A 271 -21.98 -2.91 11.69
C PRO A 271 -20.81 -3.47 12.47
N TYR A 272 -19.71 -3.74 11.79
CA TYR A 272 -18.50 -4.17 12.48
C TYR A 272 -17.94 -2.99 13.27
N GLN A 273 -17.97 -3.12 14.60
CA GLN A 273 -17.52 -2.07 15.52
C GLN A 273 -16.02 -2.21 15.74
N VAL A 274 -15.23 -1.36 15.07
CA VAL A 274 -13.76 -1.37 15.20
C VAL A 274 -13.34 -0.71 16.52
N THR A 275 -13.85 0.49 16.77
CA THR A 275 -13.71 1.25 18.02
C THR A 275 -14.99 2.05 18.26
N PRO A 276 -15.28 2.63 19.44
CA PRO A 276 -16.50 3.43 19.63
C PRO A 276 -16.73 4.53 18.58
N SER A 277 -15.65 5.07 17.99
CA SER A 277 -15.67 6.11 16.97
C SER A 277 -15.58 5.59 15.54
N VAL A 278 -15.40 4.28 15.31
CA VAL A 278 -15.23 3.71 13.96
C VAL A 278 -16.06 2.47 13.74
N LYS A 279 -16.86 2.50 12.67
CA LYS A 279 -17.71 1.39 12.22
C LYS A 279 -17.41 1.05 10.77
N ALA A 280 -17.54 -0.22 10.44
CA ALA A 280 -17.43 -0.71 9.07
C ALA A 280 -18.70 -1.48 8.65
N ILE A 281 -19.03 -1.32 7.37
CA ILE A 281 -20.10 -2.04 6.68
C ILE A 281 -19.51 -2.58 5.38
N ALA A 282 -19.97 -3.73 4.90
CA ALA A 282 -19.55 -4.32 3.64
C ALA A 282 -20.75 -4.65 2.74
N TYR A 283 -20.55 -4.50 1.42
CA TYR A 283 -21.48 -4.94 0.39
C TYR A 283 -20.72 -5.63 -0.75
N PRO A 284 -20.90 -6.94 -0.97
CA PRO A 284 -20.14 -7.70 -1.96
C PRO A 284 -20.73 -7.59 -3.36
N GLY A 285 -20.58 -6.42 -4.01
CA GLY A 285 -21.09 -6.20 -5.36
C GLY A 285 -20.63 -4.89 -5.98
N LEU A 286 -21.19 -4.57 -7.15
CA LEU A 286 -20.88 -3.35 -7.89
C LEU A 286 -21.48 -2.13 -7.18
N TYR A 287 -20.74 -1.02 -7.16
CA TYR A 287 -21.16 0.17 -6.41
C TYR A 287 -22.47 0.78 -6.91
N HIS A 288 -22.74 0.74 -8.22
CA HIS A 288 -23.97 1.28 -8.77
C HIS A 288 -25.21 0.45 -8.43
N ASP A 289 -25.05 -0.85 -8.19
CA ASP A 289 -26.13 -1.70 -7.70
C ASP A 289 -26.35 -1.49 -6.21
N PHE A 290 -25.26 -1.42 -5.43
CA PHE A 290 -25.31 -1.01 -4.02
C PHE A 290 -26.06 0.32 -3.84
N TRP A 291 -25.75 1.34 -4.65
CA TRP A 291 -26.42 2.64 -4.59
C TRP A 291 -27.92 2.52 -4.79
N ARG A 292 -28.34 1.81 -5.84
CA ARG A 292 -29.75 1.60 -6.19
C ARG A 292 -30.51 0.86 -5.08
N GLU A 293 -29.92 -0.19 -4.55
CA GLU A 293 -30.55 -1.07 -3.57
C GLU A 293 -30.54 -0.48 -2.15
N SER A 294 -29.51 0.29 -1.82
CA SER A 294 -29.21 0.63 -0.43
C SER A 294 -29.27 2.12 -0.12
N ILE A 295 -29.16 3.01 -1.11
CA ILE A 295 -29.16 4.47 -0.92
C ILE A 295 -30.40 5.09 -1.57
N ALA A 296 -30.60 4.88 -2.87
CA ALA A 296 -31.66 5.49 -3.67
C ALA A 296 -32.99 4.69 -3.68
N SER A 297 -33.13 3.66 -2.84
CA SER A 297 -34.37 2.89 -2.76
C SER A 297 -35.51 3.77 -2.20
N ASP A 298 -36.55 4.01 -3.01
CA ASP A 298 -37.78 4.74 -2.63
C ASP A 298 -38.64 4.00 -1.58
N ASP A 299 -38.46 2.68 -1.44
CA ASP A 299 -39.02 1.93 -0.32
C ASP A 299 -38.25 2.24 0.97
N LYS A 300 -38.89 2.10 2.14
CA LYS A 300 -38.29 2.16 3.52
C LYS A 300 -37.08 1.22 3.75
N LYS A 301 -36.58 0.58 2.70
CA LYS A 301 -35.39 -0.27 2.59
C LYS A 301 -34.10 0.51 2.34
N SER A 302 -34.11 1.82 2.05
CA SER A 302 -32.86 2.61 2.03
C SER A 302 -32.16 2.46 3.38
N TRP A 303 -30.96 1.90 3.36
CA TRP A 303 -30.29 1.43 4.54
C TRP A 303 -28.86 1.96 4.67
N ALA A 304 -28.17 2.30 3.59
CA ALA A 304 -26.90 2.99 3.64
C ALA A 304 -27.09 4.52 3.65
N GLN A 305 -26.20 5.23 4.34
CA GLN A 305 -26.14 6.69 4.24
C GLN A 305 -25.45 7.08 2.93
N ARG A 306 -25.84 8.22 2.36
CA ARG A 306 -25.09 8.84 1.27
C ARG A 306 -23.69 9.18 1.78
N PRO A 307 -22.61 8.83 1.05
CA PRO A 307 -21.26 9.17 1.50
C PRO A 307 -20.99 10.66 1.35
N HIS A 308 -20.10 11.19 2.19
CA HIS A 308 -19.51 12.51 1.94
C HIS A 308 -18.49 12.45 0.80
N ILE A 309 -17.80 11.31 0.68
CA ILE A 309 -16.84 11.06 -0.40
C ILE A 309 -16.80 9.56 -0.72
N ALA A 310 -16.73 9.24 -2.00
CA ALA A 310 -16.40 7.90 -2.47
C ALA A 310 -14.89 7.86 -2.80
N LEU A 311 -14.17 6.88 -2.25
CA LEU A 311 -12.73 6.73 -2.42
C LEU A 311 -12.44 5.41 -3.13
N ALA A 312 -11.77 5.50 -4.28
CA ALA A 312 -11.32 4.34 -5.06
C ALA A 312 -9.79 4.21 -4.96
N ILE A 313 -9.30 3.21 -4.24
CA ILE A 313 -7.87 2.99 -4.11
C ILE A 313 -7.43 2.10 -5.27
N HIS A 314 -6.54 2.62 -6.11
CA HIS A 314 -5.99 1.89 -7.27
C HIS A 314 -7.04 1.24 -8.20
N PRO A 315 -8.02 2.00 -8.72
CA PRO A 315 -9.15 1.42 -9.46
C PRO A 315 -8.78 0.82 -10.83
N GLY A 316 -7.53 0.99 -11.30
CA GLY A 316 -7.07 0.43 -12.57
C GLY A 316 -7.64 1.10 -13.81
N VAL A 317 -8.32 2.25 -13.66
CA VAL A 317 -9.02 2.96 -14.75
C VAL A 317 -8.12 3.39 -15.91
N HIS A 318 -6.79 3.35 -15.75
CA HIS A 318 -5.83 3.54 -16.83
C HIS A 318 -5.99 2.52 -17.97
N THR A 319 -6.50 1.30 -17.71
CA THR A 319 -6.78 0.33 -18.78
C THR A 319 -8.16 0.53 -19.40
N GLN A 320 -8.35 0.15 -20.65
CA GLN A 320 -9.64 0.32 -21.33
C GLN A 320 -10.74 -0.55 -20.73
N GLU A 321 -10.41 -1.80 -20.45
CA GLU A 321 -11.29 -2.76 -19.80
C GLU A 321 -11.82 -2.26 -18.45
N MET A 322 -10.92 -1.80 -17.57
CA MET A 322 -11.33 -1.28 -16.27
C MET A 322 -12.14 0.01 -16.41
N MET A 323 -11.79 0.89 -17.35
CA MET A 323 -12.57 2.10 -17.60
C MET A 323 -14.02 1.79 -18.00
N GLU A 324 -14.26 0.75 -18.79
CA GLU A 324 -15.60 0.32 -19.18
C GLU A 324 -16.40 -0.19 -17.98
N LEU A 325 -15.77 -0.96 -17.10
CA LEU A 325 -16.38 -1.46 -15.85
C LEU A 325 -16.67 -0.33 -14.85
N TRP A 326 -15.79 0.66 -14.76
CA TRP A 326 -15.92 1.79 -13.83
C TRP A 326 -16.86 2.90 -14.32
N ARG A 327 -17.05 3.02 -15.64
CA ARG A 327 -17.84 4.10 -16.24
C ARG A 327 -19.25 4.24 -15.63
N PRO A 328 -20.06 3.17 -15.45
CA PRO A 328 -21.38 3.31 -14.83
C PRO A 328 -21.32 3.91 -13.42
N THR A 329 -20.35 3.47 -12.61
CA THR A 329 -20.13 3.97 -11.25
C THR A 329 -19.70 5.45 -11.25
N LEU A 330 -18.75 5.85 -12.10
CA LEU A 330 -18.28 7.23 -12.19
C LEU A 330 -19.38 8.18 -12.69
N MET A 331 -20.17 7.76 -13.69
CA MET A 331 -21.30 8.54 -14.18
C MET A 331 -22.40 8.70 -13.13
N LEU A 332 -22.69 7.64 -12.37
CA LEU A 332 -23.62 7.70 -11.24
C LEU A 332 -23.15 8.69 -10.18
N LEU A 333 -21.89 8.60 -9.75
CA LEU A 333 -21.33 9.51 -8.74
C LEU A 333 -21.34 10.98 -9.21
N ALA A 334 -21.10 11.22 -10.50
CA ALA A 334 -21.23 12.55 -11.09
C ALA A 334 -22.69 13.04 -11.10
N TYR A 335 -23.63 12.19 -11.54
CA TYR A 335 -25.07 12.51 -11.57
C TYR A 335 -25.62 12.82 -10.17
N GLU A 336 -25.23 12.00 -9.20
CA GLU A 336 -25.65 12.12 -7.80
C GLU A 336 -24.84 13.16 -7.01
N GLN A 337 -23.93 13.89 -7.68
CA GLN A 337 -23.08 14.93 -7.09
C GLN A 337 -22.29 14.43 -5.87
N VAL A 338 -21.78 13.20 -5.93
CA VAL A 338 -20.95 12.63 -4.87
C VAL A 338 -19.49 12.90 -5.19
N PRO A 339 -18.74 13.60 -4.32
CA PRO A 339 -17.30 13.81 -4.51
C PRO A 339 -16.55 12.48 -4.58
N VAL A 340 -15.52 12.43 -5.42
CA VAL A 340 -14.72 11.22 -5.65
C VAL A 340 -13.25 11.52 -5.40
N ALA A 341 -12.59 10.65 -4.64
CA ALA A 341 -11.14 10.60 -4.59
C ALA A 341 -10.65 9.26 -5.17
N MET A 342 -9.47 9.27 -5.77
CA MET A 342 -8.82 8.03 -6.21
C MET A 342 -7.31 8.11 -6.14
N THR A 343 -6.67 6.95 -6.09
CA THR A 343 -5.19 6.83 -6.09
C THR A 343 -4.68 5.95 -7.22
N THR A 344 -3.42 6.15 -7.61
CA THR A 344 -2.73 5.32 -8.63
C THR A 344 -1.34 4.89 -8.15
N TYR A 345 -0.78 3.84 -8.75
CA TYR A 345 0.46 3.20 -8.30
C TYR A 345 1.75 3.86 -8.80
N ASN A 346 1.70 4.56 -9.93
CA ASN A 346 2.86 5.15 -10.58
C ASN A 346 2.45 6.29 -11.53
N ALA A 347 3.46 6.96 -12.11
CA ALA A 347 3.25 8.12 -12.97
C ALA A 347 2.52 7.78 -14.29
N ALA A 348 2.86 6.66 -14.93
CA ALA A 348 2.22 6.26 -16.19
C ALA A 348 0.72 6.00 -16.00
N GLU A 349 0.37 5.22 -14.97
CA GLU A 349 -1.03 4.98 -14.61
C GLU A 349 -1.77 6.28 -14.26
N PHE A 350 -1.11 7.20 -13.56
CA PHE A 350 -1.68 8.50 -13.21
C PHE A 350 -2.05 9.32 -14.45
N GLU A 351 -1.14 9.47 -15.40
CA GLU A 351 -1.38 10.24 -16.63
C GLU A 351 -2.46 9.59 -17.51
N ASP A 352 -2.41 8.27 -17.71
CA ASP A 352 -3.41 7.53 -18.48
C ASP A 352 -4.80 7.61 -17.83
N THR A 353 -4.86 7.59 -16.50
CA THR A 353 -6.10 7.79 -15.74
C THR A 353 -6.66 9.18 -15.98
N LEU A 354 -5.84 10.23 -15.87
CA LEU A 354 -6.28 11.61 -16.10
C LEU A 354 -6.86 11.80 -17.51
N GLN A 355 -6.18 11.28 -18.53
CA GLN A 355 -6.64 11.36 -19.92
C GLN A 355 -8.04 10.75 -20.10
N LYS A 356 -8.31 9.63 -19.43
CA LYS A 356 -9.61 8.95 -19.50
C LYS A 356 -10.71 9.70 -18.76
N LEU A 357 -10.40 10.28 -17.61
CA LEU A 357 -11.33 11.08 -16.82
C LEU A 357 -11.68 12.40 -17.53
N GLU A 358 -10.74 13.01 -18.25
CA GLU A 358 -11.01 14.19 -19.09
C GLU A 358 -12.10 13.91 -20.13
N GLY A 359 -12.10 12.71 -20.72
CA GLY A 359 -13.16 12.26 -21.63
C GLY A 359 -14.56 12.17 -21.00
N LEU A 360 -14.65 12.15 -19.67
CA LEU A 360 -15.92 12.17 -18.93
C LEU A 360 -16.35 13.58 -18.48
N LYS A 361 -15.55 14.62 -18.76
CA LYS A 361 -15.82 16.02 -18.37
C LYS A 361 -16.08 16.19 -16.86
N LEU A 362 -15.36 15.44 -16.03
CA LEU A 362 -15.45 15.52 -14.58
C LEU A 362 -14.67 16.73 -14.04
N ASN A 363 -15.14 17.32 -12.94
CA ASN A 363 -14.48 18.46 -12.31
C ASN A 363 -13.31 18.02 -11.41
N ILE A 364 -12.15 17.77 -12.03
CA ILE A 364 -10.93 17.38 -11.32
C ILE A 364 -10.31 18.60 -10.63
N VAL A 365 -10.35 18.65 -9.30
CA VAL A 365 -9.84 19.75 -8.46
C VAL A 365 -8.50 19.43 -7.80
N HIS A 366 -8.06 18.18 -7.85
CA HIS A 366 -6.80 17.72 -7.29
C HIS A 366 -6.16 16.69 -8.19
N LYS A 367 -4.87 16.87 -8.49
CA LYS A 367 -4.07 15.97 -9.33
C LYS A 367 -2.58 16.12 -8.99
N GLN A 368 -2.11 15.37 -8.00
CA GLN A 368 -0.72 15.50 -7.54
C GLN A 368 -0.19 14.20 -6.92
N LEU A 369 1.10 14.19 -6.65
CA LEU A 369 1.74 13.17 -5.84
C LEU A 369 1.12 13.16 -4.43
N ASN A 370 0.75 11.98 -3.94
CA ASN A 370 0.20 11.85 -2.61
C ASN A 370 1.34 12.02 -1.57
N PRO A 371 1.21 12.96 -0.60
CA PRO A 371 2.18 13.10 0.48
C PRO A 371 2.32 11.83 1.34
N PHE A 372 1.29 10.98 1.36
CA PHE A 372 1.22 9.75 2.15
C PHE A 372 1.30 8.49 1.28
N ARG A 373 1.82 8.60 0.05
CA ARG A 373 2.21 7.41 -0.70
C ARG A 373 3.19 6.57 0.12
N SER A 374 3.15 5.27 -0.05
CA SER A 374 4.18 4.40 0.51
C SER A 374 5.54 4.83 -0.01
N LEU A 375 6.52 4.96 0.90
CA LEU A 375 7.93 5.13 0.55
C LEU A 375 8.58 3.79 0.17
N HIS A 376 7.88 2.68 0.40
CA HIS A 376 8.30 1.32 0.06
C HIS A 376 8.02 1.04 -1.42
N VAL A 377 8.96 1.46 -2.26
CA VAL A 377 8.88 1.27 -3.71
C VAL A 377 9.25 -0.17 -4.07
N LYS A 378 8.43 -0.79 -4.92
CA LYS A 378 8.61 -2.15 -5.42
C LYS A 378 8.80 -2.17 -6.93
N GLN A 379 9.61 -3.10 -7.41
CA GLN A 379 9.80 -3.37 -8.83
C GLN A 379 8.73 -4.34 -9.34
N THR A 380 8.21 -4.12 -10.55
CA THR A 380 7.36 -5.14 -11.20
C THR A 380 8.21 -6.31 -11.69
N PRO A 381 7.70 -7.55 -11.70
CA PRO A 381 8.47 -8.70 -12.20
C PRO A 381 8.63 -8.71 -13.73
N TYR A 382 7.85 -7.90 -14.47
CA TYR A 382 7.79 -7.94 -15.93
C TYR A 382 8.58 -6.82 -16.61
N GLU A 383 8.62 -5.63 -16.00
CA GLU A 383 9.32 -4.47 -16.54
C GLU A 383 10.27 -3.92 -15.46
N PRO A 384 11.58 -4.15 -15.57
CA PRO A 384 12.55 -3.85 -14.52
C PRO A 384 12.66 -2.36 -14.17
N ASP A 385 12.35 -1.46 -15.10
CA ASP A 385 12.34 -0.01 -14.83
C ASP A 385 10.95 0.50 -14.41
N HIS A 386 9.96 -0.39 -14.36
CA HIS A 386 8.64 -0.09 -13.82
C HIS A 386 8.64 -0.37 -12.32
N VAL A 387 8.59 0.71 -11.56
CA VAL A 387 8.43 0.68 -10.10
C VAL A 387 7.08 1.24 -9.70
N TRP A 388 6.58 0.79 -8.56
CA TRP A 388 5.32 1.22 -8.01
C TRP A 388 5.40 1.37 -6.50
N ALA A 389 4.53 2.20 -5.96
CA ALA A 389 4.27 2.26 -4.53
C ALA A 389 2.78 2.48 -4.28
N ALA A 390 2.28 1.92 -3.18
CA ALA A 390 0.89 2.10 -2.77
C ALA A 390 0.56 3.59 -2.62
N ASN A 391 -0.59 3.98 -3.15
CA ASN A 391 -1.17 5.31 -3.17
C ASN A 391 -0.22 6.41 -3.67
N SER A 392 0.56 6.16 -4.73
CA SER A 392 1.58 7.10 -5.23
C SER A 392 1.04 8.48 -5.60
N TYR A 393 -0.02 8.54 -6.38
CA TYR A 393 -0.66 9.79 -6.80
C TYR A 393 -2.10 9.81 -6.33
N ALA A 394 -2.65 11.02 -6.19
CA ALA A 394 -4.00 11.29 -5.74
C ALA A 394 -4.73 12.17 -6.76
N ILE A 395 -5.99 11.82 -7.01
CA ILE A 395 -6.92 12.57 -7.85
C ILE A 395 -8.17 12.85 -7.02
N GLY A 396 -8.66 14.09 -7.06
CA GLY A 396 -9.88 14.52 -6.40
C GLY A 396 -10.84 15.18 -7.39
N ILE A 397 -12.09 14.75 -7.37
CA ILE A 397 -13.15 15.15 -8.28
C ILE A 397 -14.28 15.76 -7.46
N ASP A 398 -14.54 17.05 -7.67
CA ASP A 398 -15.58 17.78 -6.96
C ASP A 398 -16.87 17.84 -7.80
N ASN A 399 -17.70 16.81 -7.65
CA ASN A 399 -18.99 16.73 -8.33
C ASN A 399 -20.06 17.65 -7.71
N ASN A 400 -19.81 18.29 -6.56
CA ASN A 400 -20.77 19.22 -5.94
C ASN A 400 -20.84 20.56 -6.68
N ARG A 401 -19.79 20.92 -7.42
CA ARG A 401 -19.80 22.10 -8.29
C ARG A 401 -20.25 21.67 -9.67
N SER A 402 -21.49 22.03 -10.02
CA SER A 402 -21.90 22.01 -11.43
C SER A 402 -20.89 22.83 -12.24
N SER A 403 -20.53 22.32 -13.41
CA SER A 403 -19.74 23.02 -14.43
C SER A 403 -20.55 24.20 -14.98
N THR A 404 -20.78 25.21 -14.15
CA THR A 404 -21.38 26.49 -14.52
C THR A 404 -20.30 27.57 -14.43
N SER A 405 -19.41 27.58 -15.43
CA SER A 405 -18.78 28.77 -16.04
C SER A 405 -17.50 28.39 -16.80
N GLN A 406 -17.64 28.05 -18.08
CA GLN A 406 -16.71 28.48 -19.14
C GLN A 406 -17.52 28.89 -20.34
#